data_AF-A0AAE1P912-F1
#
_entry.id   AF-A0AAE1P912-F1
#
_cell.length_a   1.000
_cell.length_b   1.000
_cell.length_c   1.000
_cell.angle_alpha   90.00
_cell.angle_beta   90.00
_cell.angle_gamma   90.00
#
_symmetry.space_group_name_H-M   'P 1'
#
loop_
_entity.id
_entity.type
_entity.pdbx_description
1 polymer ?
#
loop_
_entity_poly.entity_id
_entity_poly.type
_entity_poly.pdbx_seq_one_letter_code
_entity_poly.pdbx_strand_id
1 'polypeptide(L)'
;MKLVVFACLAALAVASPQFGRPFFSRPRAIPAPQRASPAITRAVRPVAILRDERQNLGDGNFNYNFESEDGISVSASGRPGSGGQTNIQGSYRFPLPEGGFAEVTYYADETGFHAQSPLLPVGPPLPQHAIDQIRFAEQNKLRRNNRF
;
A
#
# COMPACT_ATOMS: atom_id res chain seq x y z
N MET A 1 -22.53 47.46 -36.77
CA MET A 1 -22.90 46.17 -37.38
C MET A 1 -21.78 45.71 -38.32
N LYS A 2 -21.02 44.69 -37.93
CA LYS A 2 -20.58 43.53 -38.75
C LYS A 2 -19.42 42.82 -38.05
N LEU A 3 -19.71 41.58 -37.63
CA LEU A 3 -18.79 40.59 -37.10
C LEU A 3 -17.69 40.27 -38.11
N VAL A 4 -16.46 40.07 -37.64
CA VAL A 4 -15.43 39.33 -38.37
C VAL A 4 -15.03 38.12 -37.53
N VAL A 5 -15.13 36.97 -38.20
CA VAL A 5 -15.15 35.58 -37.73
C VAL A 5 -13.76 35.11 -37.26
N PHE A 6 -13.71 34.46 -36.10
CA PHE A 6 -12.56 33.66 -35.64
C PHE A 6 -12.51 32.36 -36.46
N ALA A 7 -11.48 32.20 -37.27
CA ALA A 7 -11.19 30.97 -38.01
C ALA A 7 -10.00 30.25 -37.35
N CYS A 8 -10.27 29.16 -36.64
CA CYS A 8 -9.26 28.18 -36.31
C CYS A 8 -9.93 26.79 -36.33
N LEU A 9 -9.88 26.16 -37.51
CA LEU A 9 -10.50 24.86 -37.78
C LEU A 9 -9.39 23.88 -38.18
N ALA A 10 -9.15 22.93 -37.27
CA ALA A 10 -8.70 21.55 -37.45
C ALA A 10 -7.59 21.26 -38.48
N ALA A 11 -6.38 21.01 -37.97
CA ALA A 11 -5.37 20.21 -38.68
C ALA A 11 -5.75 18.72 -38.58
N LEU A 12 -6.38 18.18 -39.62
CA LEU A 12 -6.51 16.74 -39.85
C LEU A 12 -5.19 16.21 -40.41
N ALA A 13 -4.42 15.51 -39.58
CA ALA A 13 -3.31 14.69 -40.04
C ALA A 13 -3.86 13.45 -40.76
N VAL A 14 -3.85 13.44 -42.09
CA VAL A 14 -4.08 12.24 -42.90
C VAL A 14 -2.77 11.48 -42.98
N ALA A 15 -2.67 10.36 -42.26
CA ALA A 15 -1.61 9.38 -42.45
C ALA A 15 -2.01 8.42 -43.58
N SER A 16 -1.23 8.40 -44.67
CA SER A 16 -1.44 7.56 -45.84
C SER A 16 -1.15 6.08 -45.57
N PRO A 17 -2.00 5.11 -45.96
CA PRO A 17 -1.67 3.69 -45.90
C PRO A 17 -0.82 3.28 -47.12
N GLN A 18 0.39 2.77 -46.88
CA GLN A 18 1.23 2.18 -47.93
C GLN A 18 1.07 0.65 -47.90
N PHE A 19 -0.05 0.16 -48.43
CA PHE A 19 -0.24 -1.26 -48.68
C PHE A 19 0.28 -1.60 -50.09
N GLY A 20 1.30 -2.45 -50.15
CA GLY A 20 1.53 -3.31 -51.32
C GLY A 20 2.99 -3.44 -51.72
N ARG A 21 3.59 -4.61 -51.46
CA ARG A 21 4.16 -5.54 -52.46
C ARG A 21 4.29 -6.95 -51.84
N PRO A 22 3.72 -8.03 -52.42
CA PRO A 22 3.98 -9.38 -51.97
C PRO A 22 5.23 -9.91 -52.70
N PHE A 23 6.35 -10.03 -51.99
CA PHE A 23 7.53 -10.74 -52.49
C PHE A 23 7.65 -12.08 -51.76
N PHE A 24 7.05 -13.12 -52.34
CA PHE A 24 7.37 -14.50 -51.99
C PHE A 24 8.74 -14.85 -52.57
N SER A 25 9.77 -14.85 -51.71
CA SER A 25 11.10 -15.37 -52.02
C SER A 25 11.46 -16.47 -51.01
N ARG A 26 11.41 -17.71 -51.51
CA ARG A 26 12.02 -18.99 -51.08
C ARG A 26 12.48 -19.13 -49.61
N PRO A 27 12.02 -20.16 -48.87
CA PRO A 27 12.50 -20.39 -47.51
C PRO A 27 13.96 -20.87 -47.52
N ARG A 28 14.83 -20.09 -46.87
CA ARG A 28 16.13 -20.56 -46.37
C ARG A 28 15.86 -21.46 -45.17
N ALA A 29 16.38 -22.69 -45.18
CA ALA A 29 16.32 -23.59 -44.03
C ALA A 29 17.01 -22.92 -42.82
N ILE A 30 16.25 -22.64 -41.77
CA ILE A 30 16.76 -22.20 -40.47
C ILE A 30 17.07 -23.48 -39.69
N PRO A 31 18.30 -23.67 -39.18
CA PRO A 31 18.61 -24.81 -38.32
C PRO A 31 17.68 -24.80 -37.11
N ALA A 32 17.17 -25.98 -36.74
CA ALA A 32 16.21 -26.16 -35.66
C ALA A 32 16.68 -25.43 -34.38
N PRO A 33 15.79 -24.71 -33.67
CA PRO A 33 16.13 -24.14 -32.38
C PRO A 33 16.56 -25.27 -31.45
N GLN A 34 17.78 -25.15 -30.94
CA GLN A 34 18.29 -25.99 -29.85
C GLN A 34 17.23 -26.01 -28.75
N ARG A 35 16.87 -27.23 -28.31
CA ARG A 35 15.88 -27.50 -27.27
C ARG A 35 16.15 -26.56 -26.09
N ALA A 36 15.30 -25.54 -25.94
CA ALA A 36 15.30 -24.71 -24.76
C ALA A 36 15.09 -25.65 -23.57
N SER A 37 15.97 -25.56 -22.57
CA SER A 37 15.72 -26.11 -21.25
C SER A 37 14.30 -25.72 -20.81
N PRO A 38 13.50 -26.61 -20.19
CA PRO A 38 12.20 -26.21 -19.71
C PRO A 38 12.41 -25.19 -18.58
N ALA A 39 12.28 -23.91 -18.92
CA ALA A 39 11.99 -22.90 -17.94
C ALA A 39 10.64 -23.32 -17.34
N ILE A 40 10.65 -23.75 -16.08
CA ILE A 40 9.43 -23.95 -15.31
C ILE A 40 8.82 -22.57 -15.12
N THR A 41 8.07 -22.10 -16.11
CA THR A 41 7.15 -20.99 -15.93
C THR A 41 6.06 -21.54 -15.01
N ARG A 42 6.22 -21.33 -13.71
CA ARG A 42 5.14 -21.58 -12.74
C ARG A 42 3.96 -20.75 -13.26
N ALA A 43 2.93 -21.40 -13.79
CA ALA A 43 1.72 -20.73 -14.24
C ALA A 43 1.11 -20.05 -13.01
N VAL A 44 1.42 -18.76 -12.82
CA VAL A 44 0.83 -17.95 -11.76
C VAL A 44 -0.62 -17.75 -12.15
N ARG A 45 -1.53 -18.47 -11.50
CA ARG A 45 -2.96 -18.21 -11.66
C ARG A 45 -3.25 -16.79 -11.14
N PRO A 46 -4.10 -16.01 -11.83
CA PRO A 46 -4.58 -14.75 -11.28
C PRO A 46 -5.22 -14.99 -9.92
N VAL A 47 -4.92 -14.15 -8.94
CA VAL A 47 -5.52 -14.18 -7.60
C VAL A 47 -6.81 -13.36 -7.65
N ALA A 48 -7.92 -13.93 -7.18
CA ALA A 48 -9.19 -13.21 -7.16
C ALA A 48 -9.24 -12.17 -6.02
N ILE A 49 -9.94 -11.06 -6.27
CA ILE A 49 -10.28 -10.09 -5.23
C ILE A 49 -11.58 -10.54 -4.59
N LEU A 50 -11.58 -10.80 -3.28
CA LEU A 50 -12.75 -11.21 -2.51
C LEU A 50 -13.56 -10.01 -2.05
N ARG A 51 -12.89 -8.90 -1.70
CA ARG A 51 -13.51 -7.66 -1.24
C ARG A 51 -12.71 -6.45 -1.72
N ASP A 52 -13.41 -5.45 -2.24
CA ASP A 52 -12.86 -4.11 -2.49
C ASP A 52 -13.97 -3.08 -2.21
N GLU A 53 -13.88 -2.46 -1.04
CA GLU A 53 -14.81 -1.42 -0.60
C GLU A 53 -14.04 -0.14 -0.33
N ARG A 54 -14.46 0.94 -0.98
CA ARG A 54 -13.86 2.26 -0.82
C ARG A 54 -14.98 3.27 -0.68
N GLN A 55 -15.03 3.89 0.49
CA GLN A 55 -15.95 4.98 0.77
C GLN A 55 -15.13 6.19 1.18
N ASN A 56 -15.31 7.30 0.48
CA ASN A 56 -14.72 8.58 0.86
C ASN A 56 -15.81 9.63 0.73
N LEU A 57 -16.11 10.30 1.84
CA LEU A 57 -17.16 11.31 1.91
C LEU A 57 -16.63 12.72 1.59
N GLY A 58 -15.32 12.88 1.40
CA GLY A 58 -14.67 14.14 1.06
C GLY A 58 -14.51 15.12 2.22
N ASP A 59 -14.99 14.75 3.41
CA ASP A 59 -14.97 15.53 4.65
C ASP A 59 -13.83 15.10 5.59
N GLY A 60 -12.95 14.19 5.15
CA GLY A 60 -11.93 13.55 5.97
C GLY A 60 -12.37 12.21 6.57
N ASN A 61 -13.65 11.84 6.46
CA ASN A 61 -14.10 10.50 6.77
C ASN A 61 -13.94 9.58 5.55
N PHE A 62 -13.26 8.46 5.74
CA PHE A 62 -13.18 7.40 4.73
C PHE A 62 -13.16 6.03 5.38
N ASN A 63 -13.57 5.02 4.62
CA ASN A 63 -13.40 3.61 4.93
C ASN A 63 -12.83 2.88 3.71
N TYR A 64 -11.88 2.01 3.94
CA TYR A 64 -11.20 1.21 2.94
C TYR A 64 -11.03 -0.22 3.44
N ASN A 65 -11.60 -1.18 2.72
CA ASN A 65 -11.47 -2.59 3.01
C ASN A 65 -11.11 -3.33 1.72
N PHE A 66 -10.03 -4.09 1.77
CA PHE A 66 -9.55 -4.91 0.66
C PHE A 66 -9.22 -6.32 1.14
N GLU A 67 -9.64 -7.33 0.39
CA GLU A 67 -9.36 -8.74 0.67
C GLU A 67 -9.12 -9.50 -0.64
N SER A 68 -8.10 -10.35 -0.64
CA SER A 68 -7.64 -11.13 -1.78
C SER A 68 -7.66 -12.63 -1.45
N GLU A 69 -7.85 -13.47 -2.47
CA GLU A 69 -7.96 -14.93 -2.34
C GLU A 69 -6.70 -15.59 -1.74
N ASP A 70 -5.54 -14.97 -1.93
CA ASP A 70 -4.28 -15.41 -1.34
C ASP A 70 -4.13 -15.06 0.15
N GLY A 71 -5.14 -14.45 0.76
CA GLY A 71 -5.18 -14.13 2.20
C GLY A 71 -4.56 -12.79 2.56
N ILE A 72 -4.33 -11.90 1.58
CA ILE A 72 -4.02 -10.50 1.84
C ILE A 72 -5.30 -9.77 2.26
N SER A 73 -5.25 -9.07 3.39
CA SER A 73 -6.35 -8.26 3.91
C SER A 73 -5.82 -6.90 4.35
N VAL A 74 -6.50 -5.81 3.97
CA VAL A 74 -6.17 -4.45 4.38
C VAL A 74 -7.45 -3.76 4.81
N SER A 75 -7.43 -3.12 5.98
CA SER A 75 -8.50 -2.27 6.47
C SER A 75 -7.94 -0.93 6.92
N ALA A 76 -8.60 0.16 6.55
CA ALA A 76 -8.24 1.49 6.99
C ALA A 76 -9.49 2.38 7.09
N SER A 77 -9.55 3.18 8.14
CA SER A 77 -10.58 4.20 8.31
C SER A 77 -9.94 5.52 8.70
N GLY A 78 -10.45 6.61 8.13
CA GLY A 78 -10.02 7.97 8.45
C GLY A 78 -11.13 8.75 9.14
N ARG A 79 -10.72 9.67 10.00
CA ARG A 79 -11.60 10.70 10.59
C ARG A 79 -10.86 12.05 10.60
N PRO A 80 -11.58 13.18 10.52
CA PRO A 80 -10.98 14.50 10.67
C PRO A 80 -10.25 14.63 12.01
N GLY A 81 -8.99 15.06 11.95
CA GLY A 81 -8.13 15.37 13.08
C GLY A 81 -8.23 16.84 13.48
N SER A 82 -7.61 17.18 14.62
CA SER A 82 -7.77 18.51 15.23
C SER A 82 -7.07 19.64 14.47
N GLY A 83 -6.00 19.32 13.74
CA GLY A 83 -5.22 20.27 12.93
C GLY A 83 -5.66 20.36 11.46
N GLY A 84 -6.83 19.83 11.11
CA GLY A 84 -7.32 19.78 9.72
C GLY A 84 -6.71 18.66 8.87
N GLN A 85 -5.80 17.86 9.43
CA GLN A 85 -5.39 16.59 8.82
C GLN A 85 -6.47 15.51 9.02
N THR A 86 -6.34 14.38 8.34
CA THR A 86 -7.15 13.18 8.62
C THR A 86 -6.35 12.22 9.49
N ASN A 87 -6.86 11.87 10.66
CA ASN A 87 -6.31 10.83 11.50
C ASN A 87 -6.75 9.47 10.94
N ILE A 88 -5.81 8.55 10.78
CA ILE A 88 -6.03 7.26 10.11
C ILE A 88 -5.77 6.15 11.10
N GLN A 89 -6.59 5.11 11.09
CA GLN A 89 -6.31 3.86 11.79
C GLN A 89 -6.59 2.70 10.86
N GLY A 90 -5.84 1.61 11.00
CA GLY A 90 -6.01 0.46 10.13
C GLY A 90 -5.18 -0.75 10.54
N SER A 91 -5.33 -1.80 9.76
CA SER A 91 -4.51 -2.99 9.84
C SER A 91 -4.28 -3.59 8.47
N TYR A 92 -3.15 -4.25 8.31
CA TYR A 92 -2.90 -5.10 7.15
C TYR A 92 -2.37 -6.46 7.59
N ARG A 93 -2.77 -7.47 6.84
CA ARG A 93 -2.39 -8.86 7.03
C ARG A 93 -2.00 -9.47 5.70
N PHE A 94 -0.93 -10.27 5.68
CA PHE A 94 -0.49 -11.00 4.50
C PHE A 94 0.13 -12.35 4.88
N PRO A 95 0.08 -13.36 4.00
CA PRO A 95 0.68 -14.66 4.24
C PRO A 95 2.22 -14.58 4.21
N LEU A 96 2.88 -15.31 5.11
CA LEU A 96 4.34 -15.45 5.13
C LEU A 96 4.78 -16.67 4.31
N PRO A 97 5.98 -16.65 3.67
CA PRO A 97 6.50 -17.80 2.93
C PRO A 97 6.67 -19.06 3.78
N GLU A 98 6.97 -18.87 5.07
CA GLU A 98 7.21 -19.92 6.06
C GLU A 98 5.90 -20.55 6.60
N GLY A 99 4.75 -20.02 6.19
CA GLY A 99 3.44 -20.29 6.77
C GLY A 99 3.04 -19.28 7.85
N GLY A 100 1.74 -19.20 8.13
CA GLY A 100 1.17 -18.19 9.02
C GLY A 100 0.95 -16.84 8.34
N PHE A 101 0.64 -15.83 9.16
CA PHE A 101 0.30 -14.50 8.68
C PHE A 101 1.08 -13.44 9.44
N ALA A 102 1.59 -12.46 8.70
CA ALA A 102 2.05 -11.21 9.26
C ALA A 102 0.84 -10.30 9.45
N GLU A 103 0.68 -9.73 10.63
CA GLU A 103 -0.35 -8.74 10.92
C GLU A 103 0.28 -7.50 11.55
N VAL A 104 -0.11 -6.34 11.06
CA VAL A 104 0.32 -5.04 11.59
C VAL A 104 -0.90 -4.17 11.78
N THR A 105 -1.05 -3.62 12.98
CA THR A 105 -2.04 -2.58 13.29
C THR A 105 -1.32 -1.25 13.37
N TYR A 106 -2.00 -0.18 12.96
CA TYR A 106 -1.40 1.15 12.97
C TYR A 106 -2.43 2.24 13.19
N TYR A 107 -1.94 3.37 13.71
CA TYR A 107 -2.64 4.64 13.70
C TYR A 107 -1.69 5.77 13.29
N ALA A 108 -2.24 6.78 12.64
CA ALA A 108 -1.56 8.00 12.25
C ALA A 108 -2.37 9.18 12.78
N ASP A 109 -1.75 9.98 13.63
CA ASP A 109 -2.33 11.15 14.26
C ASP A 109 -1.36 12.34 14.20
N GLU A 110 -1.66 13.39 14.97
CA GLU A 110 -0.83 14.59 15.09
C GLU A 110 0.63 14.30 15.49
N THR A 111 0.88 13.18 16.17
CA THR A 111 2.20 12.78 16.67
C THR A 111 2.96 11.89 15.69
N GLY A 112 2.37 11.59 14.53
CA GLY A 112 2.98 10.82 13.46
C GLY A 112 2.38 9.43 13.30
N PHE A 113 3.15 8.51 12.71
CA PHE A 113 2.73 7.14 12.42
C PHE A 113 3.21 6.18 13.49
N HIS A 114 2.28 5.39 14.03
CA HIS A 114 2.53 4.40 15.08
C HIS A 114 2.04 3.04 14.61
N ALA A 115 2.94 2.06 14.56
CA ALA A 115 2.62 0.69 14.17
C ALA A 115 2.96 -0.30 15.27
N GLN A 116 2.12 -1.32 15.40
CA GLN A 116 2.27 -2.39 16.36
C GLN A 116 2.14 -3.73 15.63
N SER A 117 3.09 -4.62 15.88
CA SER A 117 3.07 -5.98 15.36
C SER A 117 4.05 -6.85 16.15
N PRO A 118 3.76 -8.15 16.36
CA PRO A 118 4.73 -9.10 16.89
C PRO A 118 6.00 -9.23 16.05
N LEU A 119 5.96 -8.80 14.78
CA LEU A 119 7.08 -8.86 13.85
C LEU A 119 7.99 -7.63 13.91
N LEU A 120 7.53 -6.54 14.52
CA LEU A 120 8.33 -5.33 14.62
C LEU A 120 9.37 -5.49 15.74
N PRO A 121 10.60 -5.00 15.53
CA PRO A 121 11.62 -5.01 16.57
C PRO A 121 11.13 -4.28 17.82
N VAL A 122 11.21 -4.96 18.97
CA VAL A 122 10.96 -4.33 20.27
C VAL A 122 12.26 -3.70 20.75
N GLY A 123 12.16 -2.47 21.25
CA GLY A 123 13.30 -1.78 21.85
C GLY A 123 13.86 -2.53 23.07
N PRO A 124 15.11 -2.24 23.48
CA PRO A 124 15.68 -2.84 24.68
C PRO A 124 14.83 -2.50 25.92
N PRO A 125 14.81 -3.38 26.93
CA PRO A 125 14.10 -3.12 28.17
C PRO A 125 14.63 -1.85 28.85
N LEU A 126 13.78 -1.22 29.67
CA LEU A 126 14.17 -0.03 30.44
C LEU A 126 15.44 -0.33 31.26
N PRO A 127 16.46 0.54 31.26
CA PRO A 127 17.67 0.30 32.02
C PRO A 127 17.40 0.33 33.54
N GLN A 128 18.15 -0.47 34.29
CA GLN A 128 17.90 -0.71 35.72
C GLN A 128 17.83 0.59 36.55
N HIS A 129 18.72 1.55 36.27
CA HIS A 129 18.74 2.82 36.97
C HIS A 129 17.43 3.62 36.81
N ALA A 130 16.75 3.50 35.66
CA ALA A 130 15.47 4.19 35.44
C ALA A 130 14.37 3.57 36.32
N ILE A 131 14.36 2.24 36.46
CA ILE A 131 13.45 1.51 37.36
C ILE A 131 13.70 1.93 38.81
N ASP A 132 14.96 2.02 39.21
CA ASP A 132 15.34 2.42 40.58
C ASP A 132 14.96 3.87 40.87
N GLN A 133 15.11 4.78 39.91
CA GLN A 133 14.67 6.17 40.02
C GLN A 133 13.14 6.28 40.17
N ILE A 134 12.37 5.53 39.37
CA ILE A 134 10.90 5.48 39.49
C ILE A 134 10.51 4.99 40.88
N ARG A 135 11.10 3.89 41.35
CA ARG A 135 10.84 3.31 42.69
C ARG A 135 11.16 4.30 43.81
N PHE A 136 12.30 5.00 43.72
CA PHE A 136 12.69 6.00 44.71
C PHE A 136 11.71 7.19 44.73
N ALA A 137 11.27 7.66 43.55
CA ALA A 137 10.28 8.73 43.43
C ALA A 137 8.93 8.32 44.04
N GLU A 138 8.47 7.09 43.81
CA GLU A 138 7.24 6.54 44.39
C GLU A 138 7.31 6.48 45.92
N GLN A 139 8.39 5.95 46.49
CA GLN A 139 8.57 5.90 47.95
C GLN A 139 8.55 7.28 48.58
N ASN A 140 9.23 8.26 47.97
CA ASN A 140 9.21 9.63 48.48
C ASN A 140 7.82 10.25 48.42
N LYS A 141 7.04 9.99 47.36
CA LYS A 141 5.64 10.43 47.26
C LYS A 141 4.79 9.85 48.39
N LEU A 142 4.92 8.55 48.66
CA LEU A 142 4.21 7.88 49.76
C LEU A 142 4.60 8.45 51.13
N ARG A 143 5.90 8.62 51.38
CA ARG A 143 6.41 9.23 52.62
C ARG A 143 5.91 10.64 52.83
N ARG A 144 5.73 11.42 51.76
CA ARG A 144 5.19 12.79 51.83
C ARG A 144 3.69 12.80 52.08
N ASN A 145 2.93 11.89 51.47
CA ASN A 145 1.48 11.78 51.67
C ASN A 145 1.11 11.31 53.08
N ASN A 146 1.96 10.51 53.71
CA ASN A 146 1.73 9.95 55.05
C ASN A 146 2.22 10.86 56.20
N ARG A 147 2.57 12.12 55.91
CA ARG A 147 3.04 13.14 56.88
C ARG A 147 2.00 14.21 57.20
N PHE A 148 0.76 14.04 56.76
CA PHE A 148 -0.41 14.82 57.13
C PHE A 148 -1.50 13.87 57.64
#